data_AF-A0A2T6ABP8-F1
#
_entry.id   AF-A0A2T6ABP8-F1
#
_cell.length_a   1.000
_cell.length_b   1.000
_cell.length_c   1.000
_cell.angle_alpha   90.00
_cell.angle_beta   90.00
_cell.angle_gamma   90.00
#
_symmetry.space_group_name_H-M   'P 1'
#
loop_
_entity.id
_entity.type
_entity.pdbx_description
1 polymer ?
#
loop_
_entity_poly.entity_id
_entity_poly.type
_entity_poly.pdbx_seq_one_letter_code
_entity_poly.pdbx_strand_id
1 'polypeptide(L)'
;MHGLIFRTVQVFLQDTYGARTWQDVVRAAALDLTEFEAMLHYDDWLLDEVLEGAASVLGKSRAAILEDVGTYLISHPNREGLRRLLRFGGEDFTEFLYSLNDLPDRARLAVSDLDLPDLELRDFGNGRFCLQVAGPHEGFSWVLMGILRAMADDYGTLAMLDHHGMARARAMIDVVIVQQEYARGRNFELGAMPYDQSAAS
;
A
#
# COMPACT_ATOMS: atom_id res chain seq x y z
N MET A 1 8.37 10.50 11.49
CA MET A 1 7.84 9.33 10.77
C MET A 1 8.89 8.22 10.58
N HIS A 2 8.47 6.95 10.59
CA HIS A 2 9.37 5.79 10.45
C HIS A 2 9.96 5.66 9.02
N GLY A 3 11.26 5.38 8.93
CA GLY A 3 12.03 5.23 7.69
C GLY A 3 11.53 4.16 6.72
N LEU A 4 10.73 3.19 7.16
CA LEU A 4 10.07 2.21 6.29
C LEU A 4 9.16 2.88 5.26
N ILE A 5 8.49 3.98 5.62
CA ILE A 5 7.60 4.72 4.72
C ILE A 5 8.42 5.37 3.60
N PHE A 6 9.49 6.07 3.96
CA PHE A 6 10.41 6.69 3.02
C PHE A 6 11.08 5.66 2.12
N ARG A 7 11.56 4.56 2.69
CA ARG A 7 12.17 3.48 1.92
C ARG A 7 11.19 2.83 0.95
N THR A 8 9.92 2.74 1.32
CA THR A 8 8.86 2.24 0.44
C THR A 8 8.73 3.13 -0.80
N VAL A 9 8.62 4.45 -0.63
CA VAL A 9 8.51 5.40 -1.75
C VAL A 9 9.79 5.38 -2.61
N GLN A 10 10.96 5.40 -1.98
CA GLN A 10 12.24 5.33 -2.70
C GLN A 10 12.32 4.08 -3.58
N VAL A 11 12.09 2.90 -3.00
CA VAL A 11 12.23 1.65 -3.73
C VAL A 11 11.14 1.51 -4.79
N PHE A 12 9.92 2.00 -4.55
CA PHE A 12 8.89 2.10 -5.59
C PHE A 12 9.40 2.92 -6.79
N LEU A 13 9.97 4.10 -6.54
CA LEU A 13 10.50 4.96 -7.61
C LEU A 13 11.63 4.28 -8.37
N GLN A 14 12.52 3.59 -7.65
CA GLN A 14 13.65 2.88 -8.24
C GLN A 14 13.22 1.65 -9.06
N ASP A 15 12.32 0.82 -8.52
CA ASP A 15 11.85 -0.40 -9.19
C ASP A 15 10.96 -0.08 -10.40
N THR A 16 10.16 1.00 -10.33
CA THR A 16 9.18 1.35 -11.37
C THR A 16 9.76 2.27 -12.45
N TYR A 17 10.59 3.24 -12.06
CA TYR A 17 11.10 4.29 -12.95
C TYR A 17 12.63 4.33 -13.05
N GLY A 18 13.34 3.43 -12.34
CA GLY A 18 14.79 3.32 -12.39
C GLY A 18 15.53 4.25 -11.42
N ALA A 19 16.79 3.91 -11.13
CA ALA A 19 17.64 4.63 -10.18
C ALA A 19 17.89 6.11 -10.55
N ARG A 20 17.88 6.44 -11.85
CA ARG A 20 18.05 7.83 -12.31
C ARG A 20 16.88 8.71 -11.89
N THR A 21 15.65 8.19 -11.98
CA THR A 21 14.45 8.92 -11.56
C THR A 21 14.52 9.25 -10.06
N TRP A 22 14.98 8.31 -9.23
CA TRP A 22 15.21 8.57 -7.81
C TRP A 22 16.21 9.73 -7.58
N GLN A 23 17.33 9.74 -8.31
CA GLN A 23 18.32 10.83 -8.23
C GLN A 23 17.73 12.18 -8.68
N ASP A 24 16.89 12.18 -9.71
CA ASP A 24 16.18 13.37 -10.18
C ASP A 24 15.23 13.90 -9.12
N VAL A 25 14.50 13.02 -8.42
CA VAL A 25 13.61 13.37 -7.30
C VAL A 25 14.37 13.95 -6.12
N VAL A 26 15.47 13.31 -5.68
CA VAL A 26 16.32 13.83 -4.59
C VAL A 26 16.84 15.23 -4.90
N ARG A 27 17.26 15.47 -6.16
CA ARG A 27 17.70 16.80 -6.61
C ARG A 27 16.58 17.82 -6.64
N ALA A 28 15.40 17.43 -7.12
CA ALA A 28 14.22 18.31 -7.16
C ALA A 28 13.75 18.69 -5.75
N ALA A 29 13.82 17.75 -4.81
CA ALA A 29 13.51 17.93 -3.39
C ALA A 29 14.63 18.64 -2.59
N ALA A 30 15.74 19.01 -3.24
CA ALA A 30 16.90 19.66 -2.62
C ALA A 30 17.45 18.93 -1.37
N LEU A 31 17.45 17.59 -1.40
CA LEU A 31 17.86 16.78 -0.26
C LEU A 31 19.33 16.37 -0.35
N ASP A 32 20.05 16.46 0.77
CA ASP A 32 21.43 15.99 0.90
C ASP A 32 21.47 14.54 1.43
N LEU A 33 20.83 13.64 0.68
CA LEU A 33 20.83 12.20 0.98
C LEU A 33 20.87 11.38 -0.30
N THR A 34 21.45 10.18 -0.22
CA THR A 34 21.44 9.23 -1.34
C THR A 34 20.30 8.22 -1.19
N GLU A 35 20.01 7.81 0.04
CA GLU A 35 18.97 6.85 0.35
C GLU A 35 18.44 7.01 1.77
N PHE A 36 17.26 6.45 2.00
CA PHE A 36 16.65 6.30 3.32
C PHE A 36 17.00 4.96 3.94
N GLU A 37 17.25 4.98 5.24
CA GLU A 37 17.44 3.78 6.05
C GLU A 37 16.12 3.39 6.71
N ALA A 38 15.70 2.14 6.51
CA ALA A 38 14.40 1.67 6.98
C ALA A 38 14.21 1.80 8.50
N MET A 39 15.27 1.55 9.28
CA MET A 39 15.23 1.51 10.75
C MET A 39 15.45 2.87 11.42
N LEU A 40 15.59 3.96 10.64
CA LEU A 40 15.73 5.31 11.17
C LEU A 40 14.39 6.04 11.19
N HIS A 41 14.35 7.16 11.92
CA HIS A 41 13.24 8.09 11.90
C HIS A 41 13.65 9.36 11.16
N TYR A 42 12.71 9.91 10.41
CA TYR A 42 12.88 11.15 9.68
C TYR A 42 11.73 12.10 9.99
N ASP A 43 11.97 13.39 9.82
CA ASP A 43 10.93 14.39 9.96
C ASP A 43 9.87 14.26 8.86
N ASP A 44 8.61 14.49 9.22
CA ASP A 44 7.47 14.24 8.32
C ASP A 44 7.51 15.12 7.06
N TRP A 45 8.02 16.36 7.18
CA TRP A 45 8.15 17.30 6.05
C TRP A 45 9.01 16.72 4.91
N LEU A 46 9.95 15.83 5.24
CA LEU A 46 10.83 15.23 4.26
C LEU A 46 10.06 14.35 3.27
N LEU A 47 8.97 13.71 3.71
CA LEU A 47 8.14 12.90 2.83
C LEU A 47 7.39 13.80 1.85
N ASP A 48 6.96 14.97 2.30
CA ASP A 48 6.28 15.95 1.46
C ASP A 48 7.21 16.46 0.35
N GLU A 49 8.47 16.79 0.68
CA GLU A 49 9.47 17.20 -0.31
C GLU A 49 9.78 16.09 -1.33
N VAL A 50 9.93 14.85 -0.87
CA VAL A 50 10.15 13.70 -1.78
C VAL A 50 8.95 13.51 -2.72
N LEU A 51 7.73 13.60 -2.21
CA LEU A 51 6.52 13.43 -3.02
C LEU A 51 6.30 14.58 -3.99
N GLU A 52 6.63 15.82 -3.61
CA GLU A 52 6.57 16.98 -4.50
C GLU A 52 7.65 16.90 -5.60
N GLY A 53 8.88 16.51 -5.23
CA GLY A 53 9.94 16.22 -6.20
C GLY A 53 9.53 15.12 -7.18
N ALA A 54 8.91 14.04 -6.69
CA ALA A 54 8.37 12.96 -7.52
C ALA A 54 7.23 13.44 -8.43
N ALA A 55 6.31 14.26 -7.92
CA ALA A 55 5.22 14.84 -8.70
C ALA A 55 5.75 15.69 -9.87
N SER A 56 6.73 16.55 -9.59
CA SER A 56 7.40 17.39 -10.58
C SER A 56 8.13 16.56 -11.65
N VAL A 57 8.95 15.59 -11.24
CA VAL A 57 9.74 14.75 -12.16
C VAL A 57 8.86 13.84 -13.02
N LEU A 58 7.81 13.25 -12.44
CA LEU A 58 6.95 12.28 -13.12
C LEU A 58 5.78 12.94 -13.87
N GLY A 59 5.47 14.22 -13.62
CA GLY A 59 4.29 14.87 -14.16
C GLY A 59 2.98 14.25 -13.66
N LYS A 60 2.97 13.70 -12.44
CA LYS A 60 1.83 13.03 -11.82
C LYS A 60 1.39 13.79 -10.57
N SER A 61 0.10 13.72 -10.24
CA SER A 61 -0.36 14.23 -8.95
C SER A 61 0.18 13.37 -7.81
N ARG A 62 0.34 13.97 -6.63
CA ARG A 62 0.71 13.25 -5.40
C ARG A 62 -0.23 12.07 -5.11
N ALA A 63 -1.54 12.27 -5.31
CA ALA A 63 -2.54 11.21 -5.15
C ALA A 63 -2.27 10.01 -6.08
N ALA A 64 -2.01 10.26 -7.37
CA ALA A 64 -1.71 9.20 -8.33
C ALA A 64 -0.42 8.46 -7.98
N ILE A 65 0.61 9.17 -7.51
CA ILE A 65 1.87 8.54 -7.06
C ILE A 65 1.61 7.64 -5.85
N LEU A 66 0.86 8.10 -4.86
CA LEU A 66 0.55 7.32 -3.66
C LEU A 66 -0.32 6.09 -3.96
N GLU A 67 -1.26 6.23 -4.90
CA GLU A 67 -2.04 5.11 -5.41
C GLU A 67 -1.16 4.08 -6.13
N ASP A 68 -0.25 4.54 -6.99
CA ASP A 68 0.74 3.66 -7.64
C ASP A 68 1.65 2.95 -6.61
N VAL A 69 2.06 3.64 -5.54
CA VAL A 69 2.80 3.04 -4.41
C VAL A 69 1.98 1.92 -3.78
N GLY A 70 0.70 2.17 -3.51
CA GLY A 70 -0.22 1.18 -2.95
C GLY A 70 -0.36 -0.07 -3.83
N THR A 71 -0.51 0.12 -5.14
CA THR A 71 -0.56 -0.99 -6.10
C THR A 71 0.77 -1.74 -6.15
N TYR A 72 1.90 -1.03 -6.23
CA TYR A 72 3.24 -1.60 -6.25
C TYR A 72 3.52 -2.52 -5.05
N LEU A 73 3.05 -2.13 -3.85
CA LEU A 73 3.20 -2.90 -2.62
C LEU A 73 2.58 -4.30 -2.69
N ILE A 74 1.61 -4.52 -3.59
CA ILE A 74 0.88 -5.79 -3.74
C ILE A 74 1.28 -6.52 -5.03
N SER A 75 1.41 -5.78 -6.13
CA SER A 75 1.57 -6.37 -7.45
C SER A 75 3.01 -6.69 -7.82
N HIS A 76 3.99 -6.02 -7.19
CA HIS A 76 5.38 -6.14 -7.62
C HIS A 76 6.08 -7.39 -7.06
N PRO A 77 6.84 -8.16 -7.86
CA PRO A 77 7.48 -9.40 -7.41
C PRO A 77 8.44 -9.24 -6.22
N ASN A 78 9.08 -8.08 -6.06
CA ASN A 78 9.96 -7.83 -4.91
C ASN A 78 9.19 -7.60 -3.60
N ARG A 79 7.85 -7.54 -3.64
CA ARG A 79 6.96 -7.20 -2.52
C ARG A 79 5.97 -8.31 -2.16
N GLU A 80 6.21 -9.54 -2.63
CA GLU A 80 5.36 -10.71 -2.34
C GLU A 80 5.08 -10.93 -0.85
N GLY A 81 6.01 -10.55 0.03
CA GLY A 81 5.83 -10.69 1.49
C GLY A 81 4.62 -9.91 2.00
N LEU A 82 4.48 -8.63 1.63
CA LEU A 82 3.36 -7.80 2.09
C LEU A 82 2.04 -8.25 1.48
N ARG A 83 2.03 -8.55 0.18
CA ARG A 83 0.88 -9.17 -0.49
C ARG A 83 0.40 -10.40 0.28
N ARG A 84 1.30 -11.33 0.60
CA ARG A 84 0.93 -12.56 1.34
C ARG A 84 0.37 -12.23 2.72
N LEU A 85 1.03 -11.34 3.48
CA LEU A 85 0.57 -10.89 4.79
C LEU A 85 -0.84 -10.30 4.77
N LEU A 86 -1.18 -9.53 3.74
CA LEU A 86 -2.53 -8.98 3.57
C LEU A 86 -3.52 -10.05 3.09
N ARG A 87 -3.09 -10.96 2.21
CA ARG A 87 -3.90 -12.09 1.74
C ARG A 87 -4.29 -13.06 2.85
N PHE A 88 -3.53 -13.13 3.94
CA PHE A 88 -3.90 -13.84 5.17
C PHE A 88 -5.10 -13.23 5.90
N GLY A 89 -5.50 -12.00 5.57
CA GLY A 89 -6.61 -11.30 6.23
C GLY A 89 -7.98 -11.93 5.96
N GLY A 90 -8.13 -12.74 4.92
CA GLY A 90 -9.40 -13.40 4.60
C GLY A 90 -9.31 -14.34 3.41
N GLU A 91 -10.22 -15.30 3.34
CA GLU A 91 -10.32 -16.26 2.23
C GLU A 91 -10.81 -15.59 0.94
N ASP A 92 -11.68 -14.59 1.06
CA ASP A 92 -12.18 -13.76 -0.03
C ASP A 92 -11.94 -12.26 0.21
N PHE A 93 -12.29 -11.43 -0.79
CA PHE A 93 -12.08 -9.99 -0.71
C PHE A 93 -12.93 -9.33 0.39
N THR A 94 -14.11 -9.87 0.70
CA THR A 94 -15.00 -9.35 1.74
C THR A 94 -14.39 -9.56 3.12
N GLU A 95 -13.93 -10.76 3.42
CA GLU A 95 -13.23 -11.07 4.67
C GLU A 95 -11.94 -10.24 4.81
N PHE A 96 -11.21 -10.06 3.71
CA PHE A 96 -10.06 -9.16 3.69
C PHE A 96 -10.45 -7.73 4.09
N LEU A 97 -11.53 -7.16 3.54
CA LEU A 97 -12.00 -5.83 3.93
C LEU A 97 -12.27 -5.77 5.43
N TYR A 98 -12.96 -6.77 5.99
CA TYR A 98 -13.24 -6.84 7.43
C TYR A 98 -11.95 -6.87 8.27
N SER A 99 -10.91 -7.56 7.80
CA SER A 99 -9.62 -7.65 8.48
C SER A 99 -8.82 -6.34 8.54
N LEU A 100 -9.21 -5.32 7.76
CA LEU A 100 -8.52 -4.03 7.73
C LEU A 100 -8.68 -3.25 9.04
N ASN A 101 -9.77 -3.46 9.78
CA ASN A 101 -9.97 -2.85 11.10
C ASN A 101 -8.80 -3.14 12.04
N ASP A 102 -8.27 -4.37 11.98
CA ASP A 102 -7.18 -4.82 12.87
C ASP A 102 -5.79 -4.59 12.26
N LEU A 103 -5.70 -4.05 11.03
CA LEU A 103 -4.42 -3.86 10.35
C LEU A 103 -3.47 -2.92 11.12
N PRO A 104 -3.91 -1.76 11.65
CA PRO A 104 -3.02 -0.88 12.41
C PRO A 104 -2.43 -1.55 13.65
N ASP A 105 -3.24 -2.31 14.39
CA ASP A 105 -2.79 -3.04 15.56
C ASP A 105 -1.82 -4.18 15.20
N ARG A 106 -2.12 -4.94 14.14
CA ARG A 106 -1.20 -5.97 13.63
C ARG A 106 0.13 -5.40 13.17
N ALA A 107 0.12 -4.23 12.51
CA ALA A 107 1.34 -3.55 12.08
C ALA A 107 2.20 -3.14 13.28
N ARG A 108 1.59 -2.57 14.34
CA ARG A 108 2.28 -2.21 15.59
C ARG A 108 2.90 -3.41 16.32
N LEU A 109 2.30 -4.60 16.21
CA LEU A 109 2.89 -5.82 16.78
C LEU A 109 4.16 -6.26 16.05
N ALA A 110 4.26 -5.98 14.75
CA ALA A 110 5.44 -6.32 13.94
C ALA A 110 6.51 -5.22 14.00
N VAL A 111 6.10 -3.96 14.00
CA VAL A 111 6.94 -2.77 14.00
C VAL A 111 6.28 -1.72 14.89
N SER A 112 6.71 -1.64 16.15
CA SER A 112 6.05 -0.87 17.21
C SER A 112 5.97 0.63 16.97
N ASP A 113 6.88 1.16 16.16
CA ASP A 113 7.06 2.55 15.79
C ASP A 113 6.50 2.88 14.39
N LEU A 114 5.83 1.92 13.73
CA LEU A 114 5.12 2.17 12.48
C LEU A 114 3.71 2.69 12.75
N ASP A 115 3.56 4.01 12.69
CA ASP A 115 2.28 4.69 12.88
C ASP A 115 1.42 4.62 11.61
N LEU A 116 0.48 3.66 11.58
CA LEU A 116 -0.60 3.62 10.59
C LEU A 116 -1.83 4.39 11.09
N PRO A 117 -2.62 5.02 10.19
CA PRO A 117 -3.88 5.63 10.58
C PRO A 117 -4.88 4.58 11.05
N ASP A 118 -5.84 5.02 11.87
CA ASP A 118 -6.95 4.18 12.30
C ASP A 118 -7.87 3.87 11.12
N LEU A 119 -8.27 2.61 11.01
CA LEU A 119 -9.12 2.09 9.94
C LEU A 119 -10.44 1.59 10.53
N GLU A 120 -11.55 2.06 9.97
CA GLU A 120 -12.90 1.64 10.37
C GLU A 120 -13.71 1.28 9.13
N LEU A 121 -13.96 0.00 8.89
CA LEU A 121 -14.82 -0.50 7.83
C LEU A 121 -16.28 -0.49 8.30
N ARG A 122 -17.16 0.07 7.47
CA ARG A 122 -18.61 -0.01 7.62
C ARG A 122 -19.21 -0.82 6.48
N ASP A 123 -20.00 -1.83 6.81
CA ASP A 123 -20.80 -2.60 5.85
C ASP A 123 -22.23 -2.03 5.76
N PHE A 124 -22.67 -1.71 4.56
CA PHE A 124 -24.01 -1.22 4.24
C PHE A 124 -24.90 -2.28 3.55
N GLY A 125 -24.44 -3.52 3.51
CA GLY A 125 -25.05 -4.65 2.84
C GLY A 125 -24.96 -4.57 1.31
N ASN A 126 -25.28 -5.69 0.66
CA ASN A 126 -25.29 -5.85 -0.79
C ASN A 126 -23.94 -5.50 -1.45
N GLY A 127 -22.84 -5.91 -0.82
CA GLY A 127 -21.49 -5.69 -1.34
C GLY A 127 -21.01 -4.24 -1.27
N ARG A 128 -21.67 -3.37 -0.49
CA ARG A 128 -21.28 -1.96 -0.35
C ARG A 128 -20.64 -1.72 1.00
N PHE A 129 -19.43 -1.20 0.98
CA PHE A 129 -18.66 -0.87 2.17
C PHE A 129 -18.15 0.56 2.08
N CYS A 130 -17.83 1.13 3.24
CA CYS A 130 -17.04 2.35 3.32
C CYS A 130 -15.92 2.16 4.34
N LEU A 131 -14.69 2.36 3.89
CA LEU A 131 -13.50 2.37 4.73
C LEU A 131 -13.19 3.81 5.15
N GLN A 132 -13.27 4.07 6.45
CA GLN A 132 -12.84 5.34 7.03
C GLN A 132 -11.37 5.24 7.42
N VAL A 133 -10.60 6.27 7.05
CA VAL A 133 -9.18 6.38 7.35
C VAL A 133 -8.99 7.64 8.20
N ALA A 134 -8.71 7.47 9.48
CA ALA A 134 -8.54 8.56 10.43
C ALA A 134 -7.08 8.68 10.85
N GLY A 135 -6.47 9.84 10.66
CA GLY A 135 -5.09 10.05 11.05
C GLY A 135 -4.51 11.35 10.49
N PRO A 136 -3.30 11.73 10.93
CA PRO A 136 -2.69 13.00 10.57
C PRO A 136 -2.20 13.05 9.10
N HIS A 137 -2.03 11.90 8.45
CA HIS A 137 -1.44 11.82 7.11
C HIS A 137 -2.49 11.50 6.05
N GLU A 138 -2.95 12.53 5.33
CA GLU A 138 -4.00 12.39 4.30
C GLU A 138 -3.60 11.41 3.18
N GLY A 139 -2.29 11.33 2.89
CA GLY A 139 -1.73 10.52 1.81
C GLY A 139 -1.98 9.02 1.93
N PHE A 140 -2.15 8.48 3.14
CA PHE A 140 -2.30 7.04 3.34
C PHE A 140 -3.58 6.48 2.71
N SER A 141 -4.64 7.29 2.63
CA SER A 141 -5.89 6.90 1.98
C SER A 141 -5.70 6.60 0.48
N TRP A 142 -4.82 7.33 -0.20
CA TRP A 142 -4.46 7.04 -1.59
C TRP A 142 -3.61 5.77 -1.73
N VAL A 143 -2.72 5.51 -0.78
CA VAL A 143 -2.00 4.22 -0.71
C VAL A 143 -2.97 3.07 -0.54
N LEU A 144 -3.97 3.22 0.35
CA LEU A 144 -5.02 2.22 0.53
C LEU A 144 -5.87 2.03 -0.74
N MET A 145 -6.19 3.07 -1.49
CA MET A 145 -6.87 2.92 -2.79
C MET A 145 -6.09 1.97 -3.72
N GLY A 146 -4.77 2.15 -3.83
CA GLY A 146 -3.90 1.30 -4.63
C GLY A 146 -3.83 -0.15 -4.12
N ILE A 147 -3.72 -0.32 -2.79
CA ILE A 147 -3.72 -1.64 -2.13
C ILE A 147 -5.05 -2.36 -2.38
N LEU A 148 -6.18 -1.71 -2.11
CA LEU A 148 -7.52 -2.28 -2.25
C LEU A 148 -7.76 -2.73 -3.68
N ARG A 149 -7.36 -1.92 -4.68
CA ARG A 149 -7.52 -2.28 -6.09
C ARG A 149 -6.70 -3.52 -6.45
N ALA A 150 -5.41 -3.51 -6.08
CA ALA A 150 -4.53 -4.62 -6.36
C ALA A 150 -4.94 -5.91 -5.62
N MET A 151 -5.46 -5.79 -4.39
CA MET A 151 -5.99 -6.93 -3.64
C MET A 151 -7.29 -7.45 -4.25
N ALA A 152 -8.20 -6.59 -4.71
CA ALA A 152 -9.41 -7.03 -5.42
C ALA A 152 -9.04 -7.89 -6.64
N ASP A 153 -8.09 -7.44 -7.45
CA ASP A 153 -7.54 -8.19 -8.59
C ASP A 153 -6.86 -9.50 -8.12
N ASP A 154 -6.10 -9.45 -7.02
CA ASP A 154 -5.46 -10.63 -6.44
C ASP A 154 -6.52 -11.69 -6.05
N TYR A 155 -7.65 -11.27 -5.47
CA TYR A 155 -8.79 -12.13 -5.14
C TYR A 155 -9.63 -12.52 -6.36
N GLY A 156 -9.41 -11.92 -7.52
CA GLY A 156 -10.26 -12.12 -8.69
C GLY A 156 -11.65 -11.47 -8.55
N THR A 157 -11.77 -10.47 -7.68
CA THR A 157 -13.03 -9.76 -7.40
C THR A 157 -13.13 -8.49 -8.24
N LEU A 158 -14.27 -8.28 -8.90
CA LEU A 158 -14.57 -7.00 -9.53
C LEU A 158 -15.15 -6.05 -8.50
N ALA A 159 -14.34 -5.09 -8.06
CA ALA A 159 -14.74 -4.04 -7.14
C ALA A 159 -14.58 -2.65 -7.76
N MET A 160 -15.55 -1.76 -7.50
CA MET A 160 -15.43 -0.33 -7.78
C MET A 160 -14.98 0.38 -6.51
N LEU A 161 -14.05 1.32 -6.65
CA LEU A 161 -13.48 2.09 -5.55
C LEU A 161 -13.63 3.58 -5.86
N ASP A 162 -14.12 4.37 -4.90
CA ASP A 162 -14.21 5.82 -5.00
C ASP A 162 -13.63 6.48 -3.75
N HIS A 163 -12.89 7.58 -3.94
CA HIS A 163 -12.26 8.34 -2.85
C HIS A 163 -12.99 9.68 -2.69
N HIS A 164 -13.63 9.89 -1.55
CA HIS A 164 -14.48 11.06 -1.31
C HIS A 164 -13.74 12.24 -0.67
N GLY A 165 -12.40 12.27 -0.74
CA GLY A 165 -11.59 13.29 -0.09
C GLY A 165 -11.61 13.15 1.43
N MET A 166 -11.23 14.22 2.12
CA MET A 166 -11.24 14.29 3.58
C MET A 166 -12.43 15.10 4.12
N ALA A 167 -13.12 14.54 5.11
CA ALA A 167 -14.15 15.20 5.90
C ALA A 167 -13.89 14.97 7.39
N ARG A 168 -13.84 16.05 8.19
CA ARG A 168 -13.63 15.99 9.65
C ARG A 168 -12.39 15.17 10.06
N ALA A 169 -11.27 15.36 9.36
CA ALA A 169 -10.01 14.61 9.57
C ALA A 169 -10.12 13.09 9.34
N ARG A 170 -11.08 12.66 8.53
CA ARG A 170 -11.21 11.28 8.05
C ARG A 170 -11.32 11.28 6.53
N ALA A 171 -10.52 10.47 5.86
CA ALA A 171 -10.76 10.14 4.46
C ALA A 171 -11.75 8.98 4.36
N MET A 172 -12.52 8.95 3.27
CA MET A 172 -13.55 7.93 3.05
C MET A 172 -13.31 7.26 1.70
N ILE A 173 -13.25 5.93 1.70
CA ILE A 173 -13.13 5.11 0.50
C ILE A 173 -14.37 4.24 0.40
N ASP A 174 -15.19 4.47 -0.62
CA ASP A 174 -16.34 3.62 -0.91
C ASP A 174 -15.88 2.43 -1.74
N VAL A 175 -16.34 1.24 -1.34
CA VAL A 175 -16.03 -0.02 -2.00
C VAL A 175 -17.33 -0.71 -2.39
N VAL A 176 -17.52 -0.97 -3.67
CA VAL A 176 -18.68 -1.70 -4.19
C VAL A 176 -18.21 -2.97 -4.89
N ILE A 177 -18.50 -4.11 -4.29
CA ILE A 177 -18.25 -5.42 -4.88
C ILE A 177 -19.37 -5.69 -5.89
N VAL A 178 -19.01 -5.67 -7.17
CA VAL A 178 -19.94 -5.91 -8.28
C VAL A 178 -20.10 -7.41 -8.49
N GLN A 179 -18.99 -8.16 -8.46
CA GLN A 179 -18.98 -9.59 -8.66
C GLN A 179 -17.78 -10.25 -7.95
N GLN A 180 -18.07 -11.31 -7.19
CA GLN A 180 -17.08 -12.25 -6.67
C GLN A 180 -16.66 -13.23 -7.77
N GLU A 181 -15.40 -13.67 -7.76
CA GLU A 181 -14.85 -14.63 -8.75
C GLU A 181 -14.98 -14.17 -10.22
N TYR A 182 -14.92 -12.86 -10.46
CA TYR A 182 -14.96 -12.28 -11.80
C TYR A 182 -13.78 -12.76 -12.68
N ALA A 183 -12.60 -12.91 -12.08
CA ALA A 183 -11.41 -13.45 -12.72
C ALA A 183 -10.77 -14.53 -11.86
N ARG A 184 -9.89 -15.35 -12.45
CA ARG A 184 -9.08 -16.27 -11.67
C ARG A 184 -8.10 -15.45 -10.82
N GLY A 185 -8.31 -15.46 -9.50
CA GLY A 185 -7.40 -14.83 -8.55
C GLY A 185 -5.98 -15.40 -8.65
N ARG A 186 -5.01 -14.62 -8.18
CA ARG A 186 -3.61 -15.05 -8.16
C ARG A 186 -3.42 -16.17 -7.13
N ASN A 187 -2.62 -17.18 -7.49
CA ASN A 187 -2.31 -18.26 -6.56
C ASN A 187 -1.71 -17.73 -5.25
N PHE A 188 -2.11 -18.33 -4.14
CA PHE A 188 -1.64 -18.01 -2.80
C PHE A 188 -0.96 -19.23 -2.17
N GLU A 189 0.31 -19.07 -1.81
CA GLU A 189 1.11 -20.09 -1.13
C GLU A 189 1.74 -19.45 0.12
N LEU A 190 1.46 -20.03 1.29
CA LEU A 190 1.92 -19.53 2.59
C LEU A 190 3.45 -19.64 2.79
N GLY A 191 4.14 -20.50 2.04
CA GLY A 191 5.58 -20.68 2.12
C GLY A 191 6.14 -21.41 0.90
N ALA A 192 7.20 -20.87 0.31
CA ALA A 192 8.00 -21.63 -0.65
C ALA A 192 8.91 -22.57 0.15
N MET A 193 8.66 -23.88 0.10
CA MET A 193 9.68 -24.84 0.51
C MET A 193 10.77 -24.82 -0.57
N PRO A 194 12.04 -24.53 -0.28
CA PRO A 194 13.10 -24.95 -1.18
C PRO A 194 13.21 -26.47 -1.02
N TYR A 195 12.44 -27.23 -1.80
CA TYR A 195 12.67 -28.66 -1.92
C TYR A 195 13.87 -28.86 -2.86
N ASP A 196 15.05 -28.95 -2.26
CA ASP A 196 16.27 -29.38 -2.92
C ASP A 196 16.08 -30.84 -3.38
N GLN A 197 15.89 -31.06 -4.69
CA GLN A 197 15.80 -32.39 -5.30
C GLN A 197 17.18 -33.04 -5.51
N SER A 198 18.26 -32.55 -4.89
CA SER A 198 19.59 -33.15 -5.01
C SER A 198 19.98 -34.06 -3.82
N ALA A 199 19.07 -34.94 -3.37
CA ALA A 199 19.41 -35.99 -2.40
C ALA A 199 18.62 -37.29 -2.60
N ALA A 200 18.53 -37.76 -3.85
CA ALA A 200 18.15 -39.14 -4.16
C ALA A 200 18.66 -39.53 -5.56
N SER A 201 19.96 -39.80 -5.68
CA SER A 201 20.55 -40.66 -6.73
C SER A 201 21.91 -41.14 -6.26
#